data_AF-A0A6P5LPB8-F1
#
_entry.id   AF-A0A6P5LPB8-F1
#
_cell.length_a   1.000
_cell.length_b   1.000
_cell.length_c   1.000
_cell.angle_alpha   90.00
_cell.angle_beta   90.00
_cell.angle_gamma   90.00
#
_symmetry.space_group_name_H-M   'P 1'
#
loop_
_entity.id
_entity.type
_entity.pdbx_description
1 polymer ?
#
loop_
_entity_poly.entity_id
_entity_poly.type
_entity_poly.pdbx_seq_one_letter_code
_entity_poly.pdbx_strand_id
1 'polypeptide(L)'
;MMPSSMLPAQGDDLDSCILRFPDLDLKDTNLVSPSSSLRAELDANMRKKYAHAKKKAFALLVKTKEIPEPTSCSSSLCKGVWWTCCQQVFKDQIGIHRHTAAQHAGDVYHQTSSVLKQLAAEAGTPKPCVSADKPNGLNGPSTSNHQVSVDFPDTSRFKLDELMSAQDSNQGVVLLYYCYCDVEDPEWLCAWQKALCQHLHLTGKVRIATEGINGTVGGSRLATDLYMEAMLSHPLFKNILCKEDFKTSKGGAYCFPGLRVGVYEEIVPMGINPNVISYKKPGIHLSPGEFHKEVENYLYQGNQEQNDTILLDCRNFYESKIGRFQKCLAPDIRKFSYFPSYVDKNLKLFKDKRVLMYCTGGIRCERGSAYLKAKGVCKEVYQLKGGIHKYLEEFPDGFYRGKLFVFDERYALSYNNDIVSELRGYARDHQIDSYELQQKPKETAAAQCLKLIKYRRQKPGRTCPQGMQVLECHDTFG
;
A
#
# COMPACT_ATOMS: atom_id res chain seq x y z
N MET A 1 -8.18 -66.68 -20.87
CA MET A 1 -7.17 -67.65 -20.39
C MET A 1 -5.81 -66.97 -20.45
N MET A 2 -5.02 -67.03 -19.38
CA MET A 2 -3.55 -66.91 -19.42
C MET A 2 -2.97 -68.30 -19.75
N PRO A 3 -1.70 -68.42 -20.18
CA PRO A 3 -0.65 -68.70 -19.19
C PRO A 3 0.71 -68.00 -19.43
N SER A 4 1.52 -68.08 -18.37
CA SER A 4 2.83 -67.45 -18.13
C SER A 4 4.04 -68.23 -18.68
N SER A 5 5.17 -67.54 -18.89
CA SER A 5 6.55 -67.95 -18.53
C SER A 5 7.51 -66.77 -18.83
N MET A 6 8.71 -66.56 -18.27
CA MET A 6 9.48 -66.90 -17.05
C MET A 6 10.79 -66.08 -17.15
N LEU A 7 11.45 -65.75 -16.02
CA LEU A 7 12.75 -65.03 -15.98
C LEU A 7 13.96 -66.01 -15.96
N PRO A 8 15.21 -65.50 -16.12
CA PRO A 8 16.12 -65.44 -14.95
C PRO A 8 16.93 -64.11 -14.85
N ALA A 9 17.91 -64.05 -13.92
CA ALA A 9 18.34 -62.83 -13.21
C ALA A 9 19.88 -62.60 -13.09
N GLN A 10 20.28 -61.57 -12.31
CA GLN A 10 21.64 -61.07 -11.97
C GLN A 10 22.33 -60.27 -13.12
N GLY A 11 23.08 -59.16 -12.93
CA GLY A 11 23.45 -58.36 -11.74
C GLY A 11 24.40 -57.20 -12.16
N ASP A 12 24.77 -56.19 -11.35
CA ASP A 12 24.31 -55.74 -10.03
C ASP A 12 24.77 -54.28 -9.73
N ASP A 13 24.01 -53.58 -8.87
CA ASP A 13 24.36 -52.57 -7.83
C ASP A 13 25.51 -51.52 -7.96
N LEU A 14 25.18 -50.22 -7.81
CA LEU A 14 25.76 -49.38 -6.73
C LEU A 14 24.99 -48.05 -6.47
N ASP A 15 24.34 -48.02 -5.31
CA ASP A 15 24.15 -46.93 -4.35
C ASP A 15 23.34 -45.64 -4.62
N SER A 16 22.62 -45.30 -3.54
CA SER A 16 21.74 -44.14 -3.41
C SER A 16 22.04 -43.40 -2.11
N CYS A 17 21.71 -42.10 -2.02
CA CYS A 17 21.65 -41.45 -0.70
C CYS A 17 20.52 -40.42 -0.62
N ILE A 18 19.34 -40.89 -0.19
CA ILE A 18 18.21 -40.04 0.23
C ILE A 18 18.00 -40.25 1.72
N LEU A 19 18.44 -39.30 2.54
CA LEU A 19 18.15 -39.30 3.97
C LEU A 19 16.74 -38.77 4.23
N ARG A 20 15.83 -39.68 4.59
CA ARG A 20 14.60 -39.34 5.36
C ARG A 20 14.96 -39.22 6.84
N PHE A 21 14.27 -38.35 7.57
CA PHE A 21 14.20 -38.42 9.03
C PHE A 21 12.88 -39.09 9.46
N PRO A 22 12.88 -39.96 10.48
CA PRO A 22 11.70 -40.72 10.90
C PRO A 22 10.85 -39.98 11.93
N ASP A 23 9.59 -40.42 12.06
CA ASP A 23 8.66 -40.00 13.11
C ASP A 23 9.07 -40.56 14.49
N LEU A 24 8.73 -39.83 15.56
CA LEU A 24 8.56 -40.37 16.90
C LEU A 24 7.15 -40.03 17.38
N ASP A 25 6.27 -41.01 17.30
CA ASP A 25 4.90 -40.96 17.80
C ASP A 25 4.91 -41.35 19.29
N LEU A 26 4.41 -40.46 20.15
CA LEU A 26 4.06 -40.78 21.53
C LEU A 26 2.70 -40.16 21.83
N LYS A 27 1.65 -40.97 21.65
CA LYS A 27 0.33 -40.70 22.20
C LYS A 27 0.38 -41.00 23.70
N ASP A 28 -0.16 -40.12 24.53
CA ASP A 28 -1.47 -40.46 25.07
C ASP A 28 -2.34 -39.26 25.49
N THR A 29 -3.64 -39.45 25.25
CA THR A 29 -4.82 -38.79 25.81
C THR A 29 -4.68 -37.51 26.66
N ASN A 30 -5.17 -36.36 26.14
CA ASN A 30 -6.49 -35.79 26.52
C ASN A 30 -6.88 -34.52 25.74
N LEU A 31 -8.16 -34.46 25.35
CA LEU A 31 -9.01 -33.28 25.02
C LEU A 31 -8.37 -31.97 24.52
N VAL A 32 -8.59 -31.67 23.23
CA VAL A 32 -9.16 -30.43 22.63
C VAL A 32 -8.70 -30.34 21.17
N SER A 33 -9.64 -30.29 20.22
CA SER A 33 -9.33 -29.94 18.84
C SER A 33 -8.98 -28.44 18.74
N PRO A 34 -7.79 -28.06 18.25
CA PRO A 34 -7.45 -26.64 18.12
C PRO A 34 -8.40 -25.98 17.13
N SER A 35 -9.04 -24.91 17.58
CA SER A 35 -10.02 -24.15 16.79
C SER A 35 -9.42 -23.70 15.45
N SER A 36 -10.28 -23.56 14.44
CA SER A 36 -9.89 -23.03 13.12
C SER A 36 -9.23 -21.64 13.21
N SER A 37 -9.54 -20.85 14.26
CA SER A 37 -8.88 -19.58 14.58
C SER A 37 -7.40 -19.75 14.94
N LEU A 38 -7.03 -20.67 15.85
CA LEU A 38 -5.63 -20.89 16.24
C LEU A 38 -4.76 -21.29 15.05
N ARG A 39 -5.27 -22.17 14.18
CA ARG A 39 -4.57 -22.54 12.95
C ARG A 39 -4.43 -21.36 12.01
N ALA A 40 -5.46 -20.52 11.85
CA ALA A 40 -5.43 -19.31 11.03
C ALA A 40 -4.49 -18.21 11.58
N GLU A 41 -4.36 -18.10 12.91
CA GLU A 41 -3.46 -17.19 13.61
C GLU A 41 -2.00 -17.61 13.47
N LEU A 42 -1.68 -18.89 13.67
CA LEU A 42 -0.36 -19.47 13.39
C LEU A 42 0.04 -19.18 11.94
N ASP A 43 -0.85 -19.45 11.00
CA ASP A 43 -0.71 -19.13 9.58
C ASP A 43 -0.47 -17.63 9.31
N ALA A 44 -1.20 -16.75 9.99
CA ALA A 44 -1.05 -15.30 9.87
C ALA A 44 0.28 -14.81 10.45
N ASN A 45 0.72 -15.39 11.57
CA ASN A 45 2.00 -15.10 12.22
C ASN A 45 3.17 -15.57 11.33
N MET A 46 3.13 -16.80 10.80
CA MET A 46 4.11 -17.30 9.82
C MET A 46 4.17 -16.41 8.57
N ARG A 47 3.03 -15.96 8.03
CA ARG A 47 2.99 -15.01 6.91
C ARG A 47 3.64 -13.67 7.24
N LYS A 48 3.42 -13.12 8.45
CA LYS A 48 4.08 -11.89 8.94
C LYS A 48 5.60 -12.10 9.08
N LYS A 49 6.04 -13.20 9.68
CA LYS A 49 7.47 -13.57 9.82
C LYS A 49 8.16 -13.69 8.45
N TYR A 50 7.56 -14.41 7.50
CA TYR A 50 8.08 -14.54 6.13
C TYR A 50 8.17 -13.19 5.40
N ALA A 51 7.13 -12.35 5.50
CA ALA A 51 7.13 -11.02 4.89
C ALA A 51 8.21 -10.10 5.49
N HIS A 52 8.42 -10.15 6.80
CA HIS A 52 9.50 -9.43 7.48
C HIS A 52 10.87 -9.92 7.03
N ALA A 53 11.11 -11.24 7.09
CA ALA A 53 12.37 -11.85 6.65
C ALA A 53 12.69 -11.53 5.19
N LYS A 54 11.70 -11.56 4.29
CA LYS A 54 11.87 -11.18 2.89
C LYS A 54 12.23 -9.71 2.71
N LYS A 55 11.67 -8.81 3.52
CA LYS A 55 12.05 -7.39 3.50
C LYS A 55 13.49 -7.19 4.01
N LYS A 56 13.88 -7.87 5.09
CA LYS A 56 15.25 -7.83 5.65
C LYS A 56 16.28 -8.40 4.65
N ALA A 57 15.98 -9.55 4.03
CA ALA A 57 16.80 -10.14 2.98
C ALA A 57 16.97 -9.22 1.76
N PHE A 58 15.87 -8.65 1.24
CA PHE A 58 15.94 -7.70 0.13
C PHE A 58 16.81 -6.47 0.45
N ALA A 59 16.65 -5.89 1.64
CA ALA A 59 17.45 -4.74 2.07
C ALA A 59 18.94 -5.09 2.23
N LEU A 60 19.26 -6.28 2.78
CA LEU A 60 20.64 -6.78 2.87
C LEU A 60 21.25 -6.98 1.48
N LEU A 61 20.51 -7.55 0.53
CA LEU A 61 21.01 -7.75 -0.83
C LEU A 61 21.32 -6.42 -1.52
N VAL A 62 20.44 -5.44 -1.42
CA VAL A 62 20.68 -4.08 -1.94
C VAL A 62 21.91 -3.46 -1.28
N LYS A 63 22.06 -3.62 0.04
CA LYS A 63 23.22 -3.12 0.79
C LYS A 63 24.55 -3.74 0.34
N THR A 64 24.59 -5.01 -0.03
CA THR A 64 25.81 -5.63 -0.59
C THR A 64 26.21 -5.14 -1.99
N LYS A 65 25.38 -4.29 -2.62
CA LYS A 65 25.68 -3.64 -3.91
C LYS A 65 26.12 -2.19 -3.76
N GLU A 66 26.16 -1.65 -2.54
CA GLU A 66 26.59 -0.27 -2.26
C GLU A 66 28.05 -0.06 -2.64
N ILE A 67 28.31 1.04 -3.34
CA ILE A 67 29.65 1.56 -3.64
C ILE A 67 29.73 3.03 -3.22
N PRO A 68 30.91 3.50 -2.77
CA PRO A 68 31.14 4.93 -2.55
C PRO A 68 30.91 5.72 -3.84
N GLU A 69 30.29 6.89 -3.73
CA GLU A 69 30.20 7.83 -4.85
C GLU A 69 31.63 8.24 -5.32
N PRO A 70 31.94 8.16 -6.63
CA PRO A 70 33.24 8.58 -7.15
C PRO A 70 33.49 10.06 -6.87
N THR A 71 34.51 10.34 -6.07
CA THR A 71 34.75 11.68 -5.54
C THR A 71 35.35 12.58 -6.62
N SER A 72 34.53 13.48 -7.16
CA SER A 72 35.01 14.63 -7.92
C SER A 72 34.55 15.92 -7.23
N CYS A 73 35.52 16.76 -6.89
CA CYS A 73 35.40 18.02 -6.15
C CYS A 73 35.20 17.92 -4.62
N SER A 74 35.68 18.96 -3.93
CA SER A 74 35.93 19.00 -2.49
C SER A 74 34.89 19.84 -1.74
N SER A 75 33.89 19.19 -1.15
CA SER A 75 33.07 19.77 -0.09
C SER A 75 32.59 18.67 0.88
N SER A 76 32.79 18.86 2.18
CA SER A 76 32.70 17.80 3.20
C SER A 76 31.29 17.54 3.75
N LEU A 77 30.23 17.77 2.95
CA LEU A 77 28.84 17.45 3.34
C LEU A 77 28.16 16.64 2.23
N CYS A 78 27.44 15.60 2.65
CA CYS A 78 26.77 14.58 1.83
C CYS A 78 27.70 13.63 1.05
N LYS A 79 28.09 12.52 1.69
CA LYS A 79 28.60 11.33 0.97
C LYS A 79 27.41 10.63 0.30
N GLY A 80 27.27 10.75 -1.02
CA GLY A 80 26.31 9.94 -1.76
C GLY A 80 26.68 8.46 -1.73
N VAL A 81 25.66 7.61 -1.83
CA VAL A 81 25.81 6.16 -2.00
C VAL A 81 25.28 5.81 -3.38
N TRP A 82 26.10 5.16 -4.20
CA TRP A 82 25.69 4.57 -5.47
C TRP A 82 25.61 3.05 -5.31
N TRP A 83 25.06 2.35 -6.29
CA TRP A 83 25.04 0.88 -6.30
C TRP A 83 25.57 0.34 -7.63
N THR A 84 26.25 -0.80 -7.59
CA THR A 84 26.66 -1.54 -8.80
C THR A 84 26.13 -2.96 -8.78
N CYS A 85 25.44 -3.38 -9.84
CA CYS A 85 24.92 -4.74 -9.97
C CYS A 85 24.75 -5.12 -11.44
N CYS A 86 25.14 -6.36 -11.80
CA CYS A 86 25.06 -6.86 -13.19
C CYS A 86 25.64 -5.88 -14.24
N GLN A 87 26.82 -5.32 -13.92
CA GLN A 87 27.55 -4.33 -14.75
C GLN A 87 26.80 -2.98 -14.95
N GLN A 88 25.71 -2.73 -14.23
CA GLN A 88 24.96 -1.48 -14.24
C GLN A 88 25.22 -0.67 -12.96
N VAL A 89 25.37 0.64 -13.10
CA VAL A 89 25.52 1.59 -11.99
C VAL A 89 24.19 2.32 -11.77
N PHE A 90 23.73 2.36 -10.52
CA PHE A 90 22.52 3.04 -10.08
C PHE A 90 22.90 4.20 -9.15
N LYS A 91 22.46 5.41 -9.49
CA LYS A 91 22.69 6.63 -8.70
C LYS A 91 21.58 6.91 -7.70
N ASP A 92 20.52 6.11 -7.71
CA ASP A 92 19.34 6.26 -6.89
C ASP A 92 18.86 4.89 -6.36
N GLN A 93 18.26 4.92 -5.18
CA GLN A 93 17.81 3.71 -4.49
C GLN A 93 16.65 3.00 -5.24
N ILE A 94 15.84 3.74 -6.02
CA ILE A 94 14.68 3.19 -6.73
C ILE A 94 15.13 2.35 -7.92
N GLY A 95 16.18 2.79 -8.63
CA GLY A 95 16.86 2.06 -9.71
C GLY A 95 17.36 0.69 -9.25
N ILE A 96 18.21 0.65 -8.21
CA ILE A 96 18.73 -0.61 -7.67
C ILE A 96 17.61 -1.49 -7.07
N HIS A 97 16.60 -0.91 -6.43
CA HIS A 97 15.43 -1.66 -5.95
C HIS A 97 14.65 -2.31 -7.10
N ARG A 98 14.47 -1.61 -8.23
CA ARG A 98 13.80 -2.14 -9.41
C ARG A 98 14.63 -3.25 -10.06
N HIS A 99 15.94 -3.05 -10.21
CA HIS A 99 16.87 -4.05 -10.73
C HIS A 99 16.88 -5.32 -9.87
N THR A 100 17.08 -5.18 -8.55
CA THR A 100 17.09 -6.29 -7.59
C THR A 100 15.78 -7.08 -7.59
N ALA A 101 14.64 -6.39 -7.67
CA ALA A 101 13.33 -7.04 -7.74
C ALA A 101 13.06 -7.79 -9.07
N ALA A 102 13.73 -7.41 -10.15
CA ALA A 102 13.58 -8.03 -11.47
C ALA A 102 14.59 -9.16 -11.73
N GLN A 103 15.87 -8.93 -11.43
CA GLN A 103 16.98 -9.81 -11.80
C GLN A 103 17.43 -10.74 -10.67
N HIS A 104 17.20 -10.37 -9.41
CA HIS A 104 17.71 -11.09 -8.22
C HIS A 104 16.59 -11.73 -7.38
N ALA A 105 15.47 -12.10 -8.00
CA ALA A 105 14.34 -12.69 -7.30
C ALA A 105 14.68 -14.03 -6.61
N GLY A 106 15.60 -14.82 -7.20
CA GLY A 106 16.14 -16.05 -6.62
C GLY A 106 17.02 -15.79 -5.40
N ASP A 107 17.97 -14.87 -5.50
CA ASP A 107 18.88 -14.50 -4.40
C ASP A 107 18.12 -13.99 -3.18
N VAL A 108 17.12 -13.12 -3.41
CA VAL A 108 16.21 -12.64 -2.36
C VAL A 108 15.47 -13.80 -1.69
N TYR A 109 15.09 -14.85 -2.43
CA TYR A 109 14.45 -16.04 -1.86
C TYR A 109 15.42 -16.87 -1.00
N HIS A 110 16.62 -17.17 -1.50
CA HIS A 110 17.65 -17.89 -0.73
C HIS A 110 18.06 -17.14 0.55
N GLN A 111 18.22 -15.83 0.46
CA GLN A 111 18.56 -15.00 1.62
C GLN A 111 17.37 -14.84 2.58
N THR A 112 16.12 -14.87 2.10
CA THR A 112 14.91 -14.93 2.96
C THR A 112 14.94 -16.19 3.84
N SER A 113 15.24 -17.35 3.26
CA SER A 113 15.35 -18.62 4.00
C SER A 113 16.47 -18.58 5.05
N SER A 114 17.59 -17.92 4.74
CA SER A 114 18.71 -17.74 5.68
C SER A 114 18.33 -16.82 6.85
N VAL A 115 17.66 -15.70 6.57
CA VAL A 115 17.14 -14.78 7.60
C VAL A 115 16.08 -15.46 8.48
N LEU A 116 15.25 -16.34 7.93
CA LEU A 116 14.28 -17.13 8.71
C LEU A 116 14.96 -18.11 9.66
N LYS A 117 16.05 -18.76 9.24
CA LYS A 117 16.86 -19.63 10.11
C LYS A 117 17.50 -18.83 11.26
N GLN A 118 18.05 -17.65 10.98
CA GLN A 118 18.61 -16.75 12.01
C GLN A 118 17.55 -16.32 13.03
N LEU A 119 16.39 -15.83 12.57
CA LEU A 119 15.28 -15.42 13.44
C LEU A 119 14.68 -16.57 14.25
N ALA A 120 14.84 -17.83 13.82
CA ALA A 120 14.45 -19.01 14.59
C ALA A 120 15.51 -19.37 15.65
N ALA A 121 16.81 -19.26 15.33
CA ALA A 121 17.89 -19.50 16.28
C ALA A 121 17.95 -18.43 17.40
N GLU A 122 17.73 -17.16 17.06
CA GLU A 122 17.63 -16.04 18.02
C GLU A 122 16.45 -16.21 19.00
N ALA A 123 15.43 -16.98 18.65
CA ALA A 123 14.28 -17.29 19.51
C ALA A 123 14.48 -18.52 20.41
N GLY A 124 15.53 -19.32 20.18
CA GLY A 124 15.82 -20.57 20.90
C GLY A 124 16.88 -20.46 21.99
N THR A 125 17.51 -19.30 22.17
CA THR A 125 18.56 -19.08 23.18
C THR A 125 17.99 -18.43 24.45
N PRO A 126 18.07 -19.07 25.63
CA PRO A 126 17.72 -18.43 26.89
C PRO A 126 18.75 -17.32 27.19
N LYS A 127 18.30 -16.08 27.38
CA LYS A 127 19.16 -15.03 27.96
C LYS A 127 19.34 -15.30 29.46
N PRO A 128 20.57 -15.25 30.00
CA PRO A 128 20.77 -15.22 31.44
C PRO A 128 20.16 -13.96 32.04
N CYS A 129 19.29 -14.11 33.03
CA CYS A 129 18.89 -13.00 33.89
C CYS A 129 20.05 -12.67 34.83
N VAL A 130 20.58 -11.44 34.74
CA VAL A 130 21.48 -10.89 35.75
C VAL A 130 20.81 -9.67 36.35
N SER A 131 20.44 -9.79 37.63
CA SER A 131 20.03 -8.67 38.47
C SER A 131 21.25 -7.86 38.89
N ALA A 132 21.09 -6.54 38.97
CA ALA A 132 22.11 -5.64 39.50
C ALA A 132 21.45 -4.43 40.19
N ASP A 133 21.00 -4.63 41.43
CA ASP A 133 20.82 -3.51 42.35
C ASP A 133 22.20 -2.99 42.79
N LYS A 134 22.50 -1.71 42.52
CA LYS A 134 22.79 -0.69 43.56
C LYS A 134 23.27 0.65 42.95
N PRO A 135 23.18 1.76 43.72
CA PRO A 135 23.19 3.11 43.15
C PRO A 135 24.55 3.82 43.25
N ASN A 136 24.77 4.80 42.36
CA ASN A 136 25.19 6.15 42.76
C ASN A 136 25.02 7.14 41.60
N GLY A 137 24.71 8.40 41.91
CA GLY A 137 24.39 9.42 40.91
C GLY A 137 25.59 10.26 40.47
N LEU A 138 25.35 11.09 39.45
CA LEU A 138 26.15 12.27 39.08
C LEU A 138 25.21 13.27 38.39
N ASN A 139 25.33 14.56 38.74
CA ASN A 139 24.38 15.59 38.34
C ASN A 139 24.73 16.27 36.99
N GLY A 140 23.71 16.42 36.14
CA GLY A 140 23.56 17.53 35.18
C GLY A 140 24.13 17.36 33.76
N PRO A 141 23.78 18.26 32.82
CA PRO A 141 22.70 19.25 32.86
C PRO A 141 21.50 18.87 31.97
N SER A 142 20.34 19.44 32.26
CA SER A 142 19.08 19.20 31.54
C SER A 142 19.04 19.79 30.13
N THR A 143 18.92 18.94 29.10
CA THR A 143 18.52 19.36 27.75
C THR A 143 17.02 19.17 27.55
N SER A 144 16.28 20.29 27.53
CA SER A 144 14.88 20.47 27.15
C SER A 144 14.05 19.23 26.81
N ASN A 145 13.23 18.77 27.77
CA ASN A 145 11.98 18.07 27.42
C ASN A 145 11.07 19.08 26.70
N HIS A 146 10.93 18.97 25.37
CA HIS A 146 9.78 19.55 24.69
C HIS A 146 8.54 18.73 25.06
N GLN A 147 7.95 19.06 26.20
CA GLN A 147 6.64 18.60 26.61
C GLN A 147 5.65 18.98 25.49
N VAL A 148 4.94 17.98 24.95
CA VAL A 148 4.01 18.17 23.82
C VAL A 148 2.78 18.92 24.30
N SER A 149 2.91 20.24 24.40
CA SER A 149 1.90 21.17 24.92
C SER A 149 1.08 21.79 23.79
N VAL A 150 0.45 20.93 22.99
CA VAL A 150 -0.76 21.31 22.24
C VAL A 150 -1.89 20.50 22.84
N ASP A 151 -2.83 21.20 23.48
CA ASP A 151 -3.89 20.60 24.28
C ASP A 151 -4.65 19.53 23.50
N PHE A 152 -4.70 18.31 24.06
CA PHE A 152 -5.56 17.27 23.52
C PHE A 152 -7.02 17.55 23.89
N PRO A 153 -7.99 17.12 23.06
CA PRO A 153 -9.41 17.25 23.39
C PRO A 153 -9.72 16.62 24.76
N ASP A 154 -10.46 17.35 25.59
CA ASP A 154 -10.93 16.83 26.87
C ASP A 154 -11.94 15.68 26.64
N THR A 155 -11.51 14.48 27.00
CA THR A 155 -12.28 13.24 26.92
C THR A 155 -12.92 12.84 28.25
N SER A 156 -12.64 13.54 29.35
CA SER A 156 -13.08 13.15 30.71
C SER A 156 -14.60 13.06 30.88
N ARG A 157 -15.34 13.83 30.07
CA ARG A 157 -16.81 13.88 30.01
C ARG A 157 -17.48 12.75 29.21
N PHE A 158 -16.72 11.93 28.48
CA PHE A 158 -17.24 10.89 27.60
C PHE A 158 -16.98 9.49 28.17
N LYS A 159 -17.88 8.54 27.89
CA LYS A 159 -17.64 7.14 28.29
C LYS A 159 -16.63 6.50 27.34
N LEU A 160 -15.80 5.60 27.88
CA LEU A 160 -14.82 4.87 27.08
C LEU A 160 -15.46 4.11 25.90
N ASP A 161 -16.65 3.54 26.11
CA ASP A 161 -17.42 2.83 25.08
C ASP A 161 -17.85 3.74 23.91
N GLU A 162 -18.14 5.02 24.18
CA GLU A 162 -18.52 6.03 23.18
C GLU A 162 -17.31 6.43 22.32
N LEU A 163 -16.11 6.43 22.89
CA LEU A 163 -14.84 6.63 22.17
C LEU A 163 -14.42 5.36 21.40
N MET A 164 -14.66 4.17 21.96
CA MET A 164 -14.21 2.88 21.41
C MET A 164 -15.22 2.17 20.48
N SER A 165 -16.44 2.70 20.32
CA SER A 165 -17.52 2.15 19.47
C SER A 165 -18.21 0.89 20.00
N ALA A 166 -18.21 0.66 21.33
CA ALA A 166 -18.95 -0.43 21.93
C ALA A 166 -20.43 -0.05 22.12
N GLN A 167 -21.29 -0.53 21.21
CA GLN A 167 -22.70 -0.95 21.39
C GLN A 167 -23.36 -1.14 20.00
N ASP A 168 -22.99 -0.32 19.00
CA ASP A 168 -23.53 -0.39 17.63
C ASP A 168 -22.41 -0.50 16.57
N SER A 169 -22.23 -1.69 16.00
CA SER A 169 -21.12 -2.02 15.07
C SER A 169 -21.19 -1.33 13.69
N ASN A 170 -22.14 -0.42 13.47
CA ASN A 170 -22.46 0.22 12.19
C ASN A 170 -22.23 1.74 12.14
N GLN A 171 -21.79 2.38 13.23
CA GLN A 171 -21.71 3.85 13.33
C GLN A 171 -20.27 4.45 13.26
N GLY A 172 -19.24 3.62 13.18
CA GLY A 172 -17.85 4.08 13.07
C GLY A 172 -17.52 4.78 11.75
N VAL A 173 -16.47 5.60 11.80
CA VAL A 173 -16.04 6.47 10.69
C VAL A 173 -14.58 6.20 10.35
N VAL A 174 -14.23 6.29 9.06
CA VAL A 174 -12.85 6.42 8.59
C VAL A 174 -12.68 7.78 7.91
N LEU A 175 -11.72 8.55 8.41
CA LEU A 175 -11.25 9.80 7.84
C LEU A 175 -10.13 9.55 6.83
N LEU A 176 -10.13 10.27 5.73
CA LEU A 176 -9.04 10.35 4.75
C LEU A 176 -8.72 11.83 4.50
N TYR A 177 -7.51 12.26 4.80
CA TYR A 177 -7.08 13.66 4.69
C TYR A 177 -5.61 13.78 4.29
N TYR A 178 -5.24 14.95 3.77
CA TYR A 178 -3.84 15.37 3.61
C TYR A 178 -3.74 16.88 3.75
N CYS A 179 -2.57 17.37 4.14
CA CYS A 179 -2.24 18.80 4.15
C CYS A 179 -0.79 18.92 3.68
N TYR A 180 -0.55 19.63 2.58
CA TYR A 180 0.81 20.04 2.23
C TYR A 180 1.10 21.40 2.87
N CYS A 181 2.10 21.41 3.75
CA CYS A 181 2.56 22.59 4.49
C CYS A 181 4.04 22.39 4.84
N ASP A 182 4.79 23.46 5.05
CA ASP A 182 6.17 23.33 5.52
C ASP A 182 6.15 22.90 7.00
N VAL A 183 6.70 21.73 7.30
CA VAL A 183 6.78 21.17 8.66
C VAL A 183 8.21 21.24 9.14
N GLU A 184 8.48 22.14 10.09
CA GLU A 184 9.82 22.37 10.65
C GLU A 184 10.33 21.16 11.44
N ASP A 185 9.49 20.59 12.31
CA ASP A 185 9.80 19.36 13.07
C ASP A 185 8.79 18.23 12.78
N PRO A 186 9.09 17.37 11.79
CA PRO A 186 8.32 16.17 11.48
C PRO A 186 8.24 15.16 12.64
N GLU A 187 9.27 15.07 13.50
CA GLU A 187 9.33 14.09 14.58
C GLU A 187 8.44 14.51 15.76
N TRP A 188 8.45 15.80 16.12
CA TRP A 188 7.50 16.38 17.07
C TRP A 188 6.05 16.20 16.59
N LEU A 189 5.78 16.49 15.31
CA LEU A 189 4.43 16.29 14.75
C LEU A 189 4.05 14.81 14.75
N CYS A 190 5.02 13.90 14.56
CA CYS A 190 4.82 12.45 14.66
C CYS A 190 4.51 12.01 16.10
N ALA A 191 5.17 12.57 17.10
CA ALA A 191 4.86 12.34 18.50
C ALA A 191 3.45 12.84 18.86
N TRP A 192 3.09 14.07 18.47
CA TRP A 192 1.76 14.64 18.69
C TRP A 192 0.66 13.79 18.05
N GLN A 193 0.81 13.44 16.76
CA GLN A 193 -0.13 12.59 16.03
C GLN A 193 -0.32 11.22 16.66
N LYS A 194 0.78 10.59 17.10
CA LYS A 194 0.73 9.29 17.77
C LYS A 194 -0.01 9.38 19.09
N ALA A 195 0.29 10.37 19.92
CA ALA A 195 -0.37 10.59 21.20
C ALA A 195 -1.86 10.93 21.04
N LEU A 196 -2.23 11.84 20.14
CA LEU A 196 -3.62 12.21 19.84
C LEU A 196 -4.44 10.99 19.37
N CYS A 197 -3.91 10.20 18.42
CA CYS A 197 -4.59 8.99 17.95
C CYS A 197 -4.71 7.93 19.06
N GLN A 198 -3.73 7.81 19.97
CA GLN A 198 -3.81 6.88 21.11
C GLN A 198 -4.85 7.34 22.15
N HIS A 199 -4.87 8.62 22.49
CA HIS A 199 -5.84 9.25 23.40
C HIS A 199 -7.29 9.10 22.91
N LEU A 200 -7.50 9.18 21.59
CA LEU A 200 -8.81 9.02 20.95
C LEU A 200 -9.09 7.57 20.49
N HIS A 201 -8.29 6.58 20.90
CA HIS A 201 -8.45 5.16 20.55
C HIS A 201 -8.54 4.86 19.03
N LEU A 202 -7.93 5.72 18.20
CA LEU A 202 -7.92 5.58 16.74
C LEU A 202 -6.89 4.57 16.27
N THR A 203 -7.25 3.80 15.24
CA THR A 203 -6.29 3.03 14.44
C THR A 203 -6.14 3.68 13.05
N GLY A 204 -5.10 3.33 12.30
CA GLY A 204 -4.87 3.98 11.02
C GLY A 204 -3.43 4.02 10.56
N LYS A 205 -3.18 4.90 9.60
CA LYS A 205 -1.86 5.22 9.06
C LYS A 205 -1.75 6.72 8.91
N VAL A 206 -0.70 7.30 9.48
CA VAL A 206 -0.34 8.71 9.31
C VAL A 206 1.11 8.77 8.83
N ARG A 207 1.35 9.51 7.75
CA ARG A 207 2.66 9.78 7.17
C ARG A 207 2.93 11.26 7.31
N ILE A 208 4.08 11.60 7.86
CA ILE A 208 4.53 12.98 8.03
C ILE A 208 5.85 13.14 7.30
N ALA A 209 6.08 14.30 6.71
CA ALA A 209 7.32 14.71 6.08
C ALA A 209 7.50 16.22 6.27
N THR A 210 8.64 16.77 5.89
CA THR A 210 8.85 18.23 5.85
C THR A 210 7.88 18.95 4.90
N GLU A 211 7.28 18.24 3.94
CA GLU A 211 6.25 18.74 3.02
C GLU A 211 4.79 18.58 3.53
N GLY A 212 4.56 18.07 4.75
CA GLY A 212 3.23 18.06 5.37
C GLY A 212 2.82 16.75 6.06
N ILE A 213 1.51 16.45 6.00
CA ILE A 213 0.89 15.27 6.61
C ILE A 213 -0.14 14.59 5.66
N ASN A 214 -0.22 13.26 5.73
CA ASN A 214 -1.19 12.43 5.01
C ASN A 214 -1.71 11.33 5.94
N GLY A 215 -3.02 11.26 6.15
CA GLY A 215 -3.62 10.35 7.10
C GLY A 215 -4.82 9.58 6.59
N THR A 216 -4.96 8.36 7.08
CA THR A 216 -6.20 7.60 7.04
C THR A 216 -6.39 6.93 8.40
N VAL A 217 -7.38 7.39 9.17
CA VAL A 217 -7.62 6.94 10.56
C VAL A 217 -9.08 6.56 10.76
N GLY A 218 -9.35 5.59 11.62
CA GLY A 218 -10.70 5.10 11.90
C GLY A 218 -10.96 4.93 13.39
N GLY A 219 -12.19 5.21 13.81
CA GLY A 219 -12.65 5.16 15.20
C GLY A 219 -14.17 5.24 15.31
N SER A 220 -14.67 5.52 16.52
CA SER A 220 -16.07 5.95 16.67
C SER A 220 -16.28 7.34 16.04
N ARG A 221 -17.54 7.70 15.76
CA ARG A 221 -17.88 9.04 15.26
C ARG A 221 -17.31 10.14 16.15
N LEU A 222 -17.57 10.06 17.46
CA LEU A 222 -17.08 10.99 18.47
C LEU A 222 -15.56 11.13 18.42
N ALA A 223 -14.83 10.00 18.43
CA ALA A 223 -13.37 10.03 18.37
C ALA A 223 -12.84 10.66 17.07
N THR A 224 -13.50 10.43 15.92
CA THR A 224 -13.13 11.07 14.66
C THR A 224 -13.49 12.56 14.60
N ASP A 225 -14.59 12.98 15.23
CA ASP A 225 -14.99 14.39 15.28
C ASP A 225 -14.03 15.20 16.17
N LEU A 226 -13.71 14.70 17.38
CA LEU A 226 -12.68 15.28 18.27
C LEU A 226 -11.29 15.35 17.61
N TYR A 227 -10.94 14.34 16.79
CA TYR A 227 -9.70 14.34 16.03
C TYR A 227 -9.66 15.44 14.96
N MET A 228 -10.78 15.67 14.24
CA MET A 228 -10.89 16.78 13.30
C MET A 228 -10.80 18.13 14.01
N GLU A 229 -11.46 18.30 15.16
CA GLU A 229 -11.39 19.53 15.97
C GLU A 229 -9.96 19.83 16.43
N ALA A 230 -9.22 18.82 16.93
CA ALA A 230 -7.81 18.95 17.30
C ALA A 230 -6.94 19.35 16.10
N MET A 231 -7.13 18.71 14.95
CA MET A 231 -6.43 19.05 13.71
C MET A 231 -6.72 20.47 13.24
N LEU A 232 -7.99 20.90 13.24
CA LEU A 232 -8.42 22.22 12.79
C LEU A 232 -8.02 23.34 13.78
N SER A 233 -7.81 23.01 15.05
CA SER A 233 -7.36 23.98 16.06
C SER A 233 -5.83 24.09 16.14
N HIS A 234 -5.10 23.08 15.67
CA HIS A 234 -3.64 23.03 15.73
C HIS A 234 -2.99 24.19 14.96
N PRO A 235 -2.02 24.95 15.53
CA PRO A 235 -1.46 26.16 14.92
C PRO A 235 -0.93 26.00 13.49
N LEU A 236 -0.32 24.85 13.17
CA LEU A 236 0.20 24.51 11.84
C LEU A 236 -0.90 24.36 10.76
N PHE A 237 -2.13 24.01 11.15
CA PHE A 237 -3.18 23.59 10.22
C PHE A 237 -4.40 24.51 10.20
N LYS A 238 -4.65 25.28 11.27
CA LYS A 238 -5.88 26.09 11.46
C LYS A 238 -6.21 27.10 10.35
N ASN A 239 -5.21 27.52 9.57
CA ASN A 239 -5.36 28.46 8.46
C ASN A 239 -5.22 27.79 7.08
N ILE A 240 -5.14 26.44 7.04
CA ILE A 240 -4.86 25.66 5.83
C ILE A 240 -5.92 24.57 5.60
N LEU A 241 -6.30 23.84 6.66
CA LEU A 241 -7.33 22.81 6.61
C LEU A 241 -8.72 23.37 6.95
N CYS A 242 -9.73 22.88 6.24
CA CYS A 242 -11.13 23.00 6.64
C CYS A 242 -11.78 21.63 6.82
N LYS A 243 -13.05 21.58 7.26
CA LYS A 243 -13.74 20.31 7.53
C LYS A 243 -13.89 19.45 6.27
N GLU A 244 -13.99 20.08 5.11
CA GLU A 244 -14.17 19.46 3.80
C GLU A 244 -12.93 18.67 3.33
N ASP A 245 -11.74 18.98 3.86
CA ASP A 245 -10.51 18.23 3.57
C ASP A 245 -10.53 16.82 4.19
N PHE A 246 -11.27 16.64 5.28
CA PHE A 246 -11.50 15.34 5.92
C PHE A 246 -12.62 14.59 5.20
N LYS A 247 -12.23 13.71 4.28
CA LYS A 247 -13.16 12.85 3.54
C LYS A 247 -13.61 11.72 4.45
N THR A 248 -14.92 11.55 4.64
CA THR A 248 -15.48 10.60 5.62
C THR A 248 -16.16 9.41 4.94
N SER A 249 -15.99 8.21 5.48
CA SER A 249 -16.65 6.99 4.99
C SER A 249 -17.03 6.05 6.13
N LYS A 250 -18.08 5.24 5.96
CA LYS A 250 -18.49 4.22 6.96
C LYS A 250 -17.36 3.22 7.20
N GLY A 251 -17.08 2.91 8.46
CA GLY A 251 -15.99 2.00 8.84
C GLY A 251 -15.74 2.04 10.35
N GLY A 252 -14.48 2.21 10.75
CA GLY A 252 -14.08 2.41 12.15
C GLY A 252 -12.69 1.86 12.44
N ALA A 253 -12.34 1.73 13.72
CA ALA A 253 -11.02 1.25 14.15
C ALA A 253 -10.69 -0.17 13.63
N TYR A 254 -11.70 -1.04 13.44
CA TYR A 254 -11.53 -2.38 12.90
C TYR A 254 -11.05 -2.42 11.43
N CYS A 255 -11.14 -1.30 10.69
CA CYS A 255 -10.67 -1.22 9.31
C CYS A 255 -9.14 -1.24 9.19
N PHE A 256 -8.40 -1.12 10.30
CA PHE A 256 -6.94 -1.17 10.32
C PHE A 256 -6.43 -2.15 11.39
N PRO A 257 -5.35 -2.89 11.13
CA PRO A 257 -4.77 -3.84 12.10
C PRO A 257 -4.02 -3.15 13.27
N GLY A 258 -4.26 -1.85 13.51
CA GLY A 258 -3.55 -1.02 14.49
C GLY A 258 -3.11 0.34 13.92
N LEU A 259 -2.64 1.22 14.81
CA LEU A 259 -2.12 2.55 14.48
C LEU A 259 -0.68 2.49 13.96
N ARG A 260 -0.37 3.26 12.92
CA ARG A 260 0.99 3.50 12.41
C ARG A 260 1.19 4.97 12.05
N VAL A 261 1.84 5.71 12.92
CA VAL A 261 2.35 7.06 12.65
C VAL A 261 3.85 6.95 12.37
N GLY A 262 4.39 7.77 11.46
CA GLY A 262 5.83 7.82 11.22
C GLY A 262 6.26 8.95 10.28
N VAL A 263 7.51 9.36 10.43
CA VAL A 263 8.21 10.31 9.54
C VAL A 263 8.75 9.60 8.30
N TYR A 264 8.71 10.28 7.16
CA TYR A 264 9.17 9.83 5.86
C TYR A 264 9.69 11.03 5.04
N GLU A 265 10.39 10.77 3.93
CA GLU A 265 10.85 11.79 2.98
C GLU A 265 9.70 12.46 2.20
N GLU A 266 8.65 11.71 1.89
CA GLU A 266 7.48 12.17 1.12
C GLU A 266 6.18 11.70 1.79
N ILE A 267 5.17 12.58 1.90
CA ILE A 267 3.85 12.16 2.43
C ILE A 267 3.11 11.23 1.47
N VAL A 268 3.40 11.32 0.17
CA VAL A 268 3.06 10.30 -0.83
C VAL A 268 4.28 10.00 -1.71
N PRO A 269 4.84 8.76 -1.69
CA PRO A 269 6.08 8.48 -2.42
C PRO A 269 5.95 8.59 -3.94
N MET A 270 6.38 9.71 -4.52
CA MET A 270 6.61 9.88 -5.95
C MET A 270 8.03 9.48 -6.36
N GLY A 271 8.95 9.34 -5.39
CA GLY A 271 10.34 8.97 -5.64
C GLY A 271 11.16 10.11 -6.25
N ILE A 272 10.72 11.36 -6.07
CA ILE A 272 11.45 12.57 -6.46
C ILE A 272 11.46 13.51 -5.26
N ASN A 273 12.66 13.97 -4.88
CA ASN A 273 12.86 14.83 -3.73
C ASN A 273 11.96 16.10 -3.81
N PRO A 274 11.29 16.50 -2.71
CA PRO A 274 10.43 17.70 -2.67
C PRO A 274 11.10 19.02 -3.08
N ASN A 275 12.43 19.12 -2.97
CA ASN A 275 13.19 20.31 -3.39
C ASN A 275 13.35 20.40 -4.92
N VAL A 276 13.25 19.27 -5.65
CA VAL A 276 13.36 19.22 -7.11
C VAL A 276 12.00 19.47 -7.76
N ILE A 277 10.95 18.86 -7.21
CA ILE A 277 9.56 19.07 -7.63
C ILE A 277 8.77 19.43 -6.39
N SER A 278 8.31 20.68 -6.31
CA SER A 278 7.58 21.19 -5.16
C SER A 278 6.07 21.09 -5.38
N TYR A 279 5.35 20.69 -4.33
CA TYR A 279 3.88 20.74 -4.28
C TYR A 279 3.33 22.17 -4.45
N LYS A 280 4.15 23.21 -4.22
CA LYS A 280 3.78 24.64 -4.31
C LYS A 280 3.56 25.13 -5.75
N LYS A 281 3.81 24.29 -6.77
CA LYS A 281 3.56 24.59 -8.20
C LYS A 281 2.64 23.54 -8.87
N PRO A 282 1.46 23.25 -8.30
CA PRO A 282 0.60 22.17 -8.80
C PRO A 282 -0.12 22.58 -10.10
N GLY A 283 -0.90 21.65 -10.66
CA GLY A 283 -1.91 21.93 -11.67
C GLY A 283 -3.07 22.78 -11.15
N ILE A 284 -3.94 23.21 -12.05
CA ILE A 284 -5.14 23.98 -11.71
C ILE A 284 -6.15 23.05 -11.03
N HIS A 285 -6.53 23.35 -9.79
CA HIS A 285 -7.58 22.61 -9.10
C HIS A 285 -8.95 22.92 -9.71
N LEU A 286 -9.65 21.87 -10.14
CA LEU A 286 -11.07 21.93 -10.49
C LEU A 286 -11.90 21.35 -9.34
N SER A 287 -12.98 22.03 -8.96
CA SER A 287 -14.02 21.44 -8.11
C SER A 287 -14.64 20.20 -8.78
N PRO A 288 -15.36 19.33 -8.02
CA PRO A 288 -16.02 18.18 -8.63
C PRO A 288 -16.97 18.55 -9.77
N GLY A 289 -17.76 19.62 -9.61
CA GLY A 289 -18.69 20.10 -10.66
C GLY A 289 -17.99 20.67 -11.89
N GLU A 290 -16.87 21.39 -11.75
CA GLU A 290 -16.05 21.83 -12.90
C GLU A 290 -15.40 20.64 -13.61
N PHE A 291 -14.84 19.71 -12.84
CA PHE A 291 -14.23 18.49 -13.37
C PHE A 291 -15.28 17.60 -14.07
N HIS A 292 -16.51 17.54 -13.56
CA HIS A 292 -17.61 16.82 -14.20
C HIS A 292 -17.90 17.38 -15.60
N LYS A 293 -18.00 18.70 -15.74
CA LYS A 293 -18.21 19.39 -17.03
C LYS A 293 -17.04 19.17 -18.00
N GLU A 294 -15.80 19.24 -17.50
CA GLU A 294 -14.63 18.97 -18.33
C GLU A 294 -14.57 17.50 -18.82
N VAL A 295 -14.99 16.54 -17.97
CA VAL A 295 -15.12 15.13 -18.37
C VAL A 295 -16.28 14.92 -19.34
N GLU A 296 -17.41 15.59 -19.15
CA GLU A 296 -18.55 15.57 -20.08
C GLU A 296 -18.13 16.07 -21.48
N ASN A 297 -17.52 17.26 -21.53
CA ASN A 297 -16.96 17.84 -22.75
C ASN A 297 -15.95 16.89 -23.43
N TYR A 298 -15.01 16.32 -22.66
CA TYR A 298 -14.04 15.34 -23.15
C TYR A 298 -14.70 14.08 -23.74
N LEU A 299 -15.76 13.57 -23.11
CA LEU A 299 -16.46 12.37 -23.57
C LEU A 299 -17.29 12.64 -24.85
N TYR A 300 -17.92 13.82 -24.95
CA TYR A 300 -18.60 14.31 -26.16
C TYR A 300 -17.62 14.47 -27.34
N GLN A 301 -16.48 15.12 -27.11
CA GLN A 301 -15.42 15.31 -28.11
C GLN A 301 -14.69 14.00 -28.48
N GLY A 302 -14.69 13.00 -27.58
CA GLY A 302 -13.99 11.72 -27.75
C GLY A 302 -14.54 10.78 -28.82
N ASN A 303 -15.31 11.29 -29.79
CA ASN A 303 -15.67 10.63 -31.05
C ASN A 303 -15.04 11.34 -32.28
N GLN A 304 -14.25 12.41 -32.06
CA GLN A 304 -13.49 13.13 -33.10
C GLN A 304 -12.00 12.77 -33.00
N GLU A 305 -11.33 12.65 -34.15
CA GLU A 305 -9.93 12.19 -34.24
C GLU A 305 -8.92 13.13 -33.54
N GLN A 306 -9.30 14.38 -33.30
CA GLN A 306 -8.42 15.45 -32.82
C GLN A 306 -8.68 15.87 -31.36
N ASN A 307 -8.99 14.94 -30.46
CA ASN A 307 -9.21 15.28 -29.04
C ASN A 307 -7.93 15.88 -28.40
N ASP A 308 -8.00 17.12 -27.90
CA ASP A 308 -6.88 17.86 -27.30
C ASP A 308 -6.66 17.55 -25.81
N THR A 309 -7.54 16.75 -25.22
CA THR A 309 -7.63 16.53 -23.77
C THR A 309 -7.32 15.08 -23.39
N ILE A 310 -6.62 14.87 -22.27
CA ILE A 310 -6.31 13.57 -21.70
C ILE A 310 -6.88 13.48 -20.28
N LEU A 311 -7.76 12.52 -20.05
CA LEU A 311 -8.23 12.16 -18.71
C LEU A 311 -7.27 11.12 -18.08
N LEU A 312 -6.42 11.55 -17.15
CA LEU A 312 -5.28 10.77 -16.61
C LEU A 312 -5.55 10.23 -15.19
N ASP A 313 -5.59 8.91 -15.06
CA ASP A 313 -5.62 8.23 -13.77
C ASP A 313 -4.21 8.17 -13.16
N CYS A 314 -3.98 8.83 -12.03
CA CYS A 314 -2.67 8.85 -11.35
C CYS A 314 -2.49 7.69 -10.35
N ARG A 315 -3.39 6.70 -10.39
CA ARG A 315 -3.42 5.58 -9.45
C ARG A 315 -2.54 4.41 -9.89
N ASN A 316 -2.36 3.44 -8.98
CA ASN A 316 -1.73 2.18 -9.34
C ASN A 316 -2.72 1.31 -10.15
N PHE A 317 -2.22 0.50 -11.07
CA PHE A 317 -3.03 -0.28 -12.03
C PHE A 317 -4.19 -1.07 -11.37
N TYR A 318 -3.96 -1.63 -10.18
CA TYR A 318 -4.96 -2.43 -9.46
C TYR A 318 -6.14 -1.61 -8.92
N GLU A 319 -5.95 -0.31 -8.71
CA GLU A 319 -7.01 0.62 -8.32
C GLU A 319 -7.89 0.92 -9.53
N SER A 320 -7.26 1.24 -10.67
CA SER A 320 -7.92 1.52 -11.95
C SER A 320 -8.68 0.32 -12.52
N LYS A 321 -8.26 -0.91 -12.20
CA LYS A 321 -8.93 -2.14 -12.65
C LYS A 321 -10.27 -2.38 -11.95
N ILE A 322 -10.47 -1.94 -10.72
CA ILE A 322 -11.74 -2.15 -10.00
C ILE A 322 -12.75 -1.01 -10.18
N GLY A 323 -12.27 0.17 -10.59
CA GLY A 323 -13.10 1.30 -10.99
C GLY A 323 -12.25 2.46 -11.49
N ARG A 324 -12.78 3.25 -12.43
CA ARG A 324 -12.11 4.36 -13.11
C ARG A 324 -13.11 5.22 -13.89
N PHE A 325 -12.72 6.42 -14.28
CA PHE A 325 -13.48 7.20 -15.26
C PHE A 325 -13.47 6.52 -16.64
N GLN A 326 -14.55 6.68 -17.41
CA GLN A 326 -14.63 6.19 -18.78
C GLN A 326 -13.62 6.87 -19.71
N LYS A 327 -13.16 6.17 -20.76
CA LYS A 327 -12.15 6.62 -21.74
C LYS A 327 -10.84 7.20 -21.13
N CYS A 328 -10.51 6.95 -19.86
CA CYS A 328 -9.30 7.50 -19.24
C CYS A 328 -8.01 6.75 -19.64
N LEU A 329 -6.91 7.51 -19.72
CA LEU A 329 -5.56 6.99 -19.75
C LEU A 329 -5.19 6.49 -18.34
N ALA A 330 -5.01 5.19 -18.21
CA ALA A 330 -4.63 4.54 -16.94
C ALA A 330 -3.25 3.85 -17.09
N PRO A 331 -2.16 4.46 -16.57
CA PRO A 331 -0.81 3.89 -16.64
C PRO A 331 -0.72 2.55 -15.90
N ASP A 332 -0.04 1.55 -16.48
CA ASP A 332 0.23 0.26 -15.80
C ASP A 332 1.38 0.38 -14.78
N ILE A 333 1.23 1.28 -13.81
CA ILE A 333 2.20 1.49 -12.73
C ILE A 333 1.79 0.69 -11.48
N ARG A 334 2.76 -0.03 -10.89
CA ARG A 334 2.56 -0.78 -9.63
C ARG A 334 2.75 0.07 -8.37
N LYS A 335 3.39 1.24 -8.51
CA LYS A 335 3.68 2.21 -7.45
C LYS A 335 3.60 3.61 -8.05
N PHE A 336 3.10 4.58 -7.29
CA PHE A 336 3.13 6.00 -7.70
C PHE A 336 4.56 6.49 -7.94
N SER A 337 5.56 5.93 -7.26
CA SER A 337 6.98 6.21 -7.51
C SER A 337 7.50 5.77 -8.89
N TYR A 338 6.66 5.18 -9.75
CA TYR A 338 6.97 4.88 -11.15
C TYR A 338 6.28 5.86 -12.12
N PHE A 339 5.37 6.71 -11.64
CA PHE A 339 4.66 7.72 -12.43
C PHE A 339 5.62 8.68 -13.17
N PRO A 340 6.70 9.21 -12.55
CA PRO A 340 7.65 10.05 -13.26
C PRO A 340 8.27 9.38 -14.50
N SER A 341 8.75 8.14 -14.32
CA SER A 341 9.34 7.35 -15.41
C SER A 341 8.33 6.93 -16.47
N TYR A 342 7.04 6.83 -16.14
CA TYR A 342 5.98 6.64 -17.13
C TYR A 342 5.78 7.90 -17.96
N VAL A 343 5.68 9.08 -17.33
CA VAL A 343 5.55 10.37 -18.01
C VAL A 343 6.74 10.61 -18.95
N ASP A 344 7.97 10.40 -18.48
CA ASP A 344 9.19 10.62 -19.28
C ASP A 344 9.24 9.76 -20.55
N LYS A 345 8.78 8.51 -20.48
CA LYS A 345 8.70 7.60 -21.63
C LYS A 345 7.58 7.97 -22.61
N ASN A 346 6.59 8.73 -22.16
CA ASN A 346 5.37 9.03 -22.92
C ASN A 346 5.20 10.54 -23.17
N LEU A 347 6.25 11.36 -23.10
CA LEU A 347 6.15 12.82 -23.26
C LEU A 347 5.41 13.26 -24.53
N LYS A 348 5.57 12.52 -25.63
CA LYS A 348 4.86 12.76 -26.90
C LYS A 348 3.33 12.68 -26.76
N LEU A 349 2.82 11.79 -25.90
CA LEU A 349 1.39 11.63 -25.63
C LEU A 349 0.80 12.89 -24.98
N PHE A 350 1.58 13.54 -24.11
CA PHE A 350 1.17 14.73 -23.36
C PHE A 350 1.45 16.06 -24.09
N LYS A 351 2.11 16.02 -25.26
CA LYS A 351 2.53 17.22 -25.99
C LYS A 351 1.32 18.01 -26.50
N ASP A 352 1.29 19.30 -26.19
CA ASP A 352 0.24 20.25 -26.60
C ASP A 352 -1.18 19.89 -26.11
N LYS A 353 -1.29 18.91 -25.18
CA LYS A 353 -2.57 18.44 -24.62
C LYS A 353 -2.96 19.18 -23.34
N ARG A 354 -4.26 19.31 -23.11
CA ARG A 354 -4.85 19.57 -21.79
C ARG A 354 -4.89 18.25 -21.02
N VAL A 355 -4.53 18.24 -19.73
CA VAL A 355 -4.55 17.00 -18.92
C VAL A 355 -5.47 17.17 -17.71
N LEU A 356 -6.52 16.36 -17.62
CA LEU A 356 -7.43 16.26 -16.49
C LEU A 356 -6.96 15.12 -15.56
N MET A 357 -6.30 15.45 -14.45
CA MET A 357 -5.69 14.45 -13.56
C MET A 357 -6.60 14.09 -12.38
N TYR A 358 -6.64 12.82 -12.01
CA TYR A 358 -7.36 12.37 -10.81
C TYR A 358 -6.66 11.23 -10.06
N CYS A 359 -6.98 11.11 -8.77
CA CYS A 359 -6.67 9.95 -7.95
C CYS A 359 -7.70 9.82 -6.81
N THR A 360 -7.55 8.83 -5.92
CA THR A 360 -8.50 8.52 -4.84
C THR A 360 -8.97 9.74 -4.04
N GLY A 361 -8.02 10.58 -3.59
CA GLY A 361 -8.31 11.66 -2.63
C GLY A 361 -7.59 12.99 -2.88
N GLY A 362 -6.96 13.18 -4.04
CA GLY A 362 -6.24 14.43 -4.40
C GLY A 362 -4.71 14.34 -4.29
N ILE A 363 -4.19 13.86 -3.16
CA ILE A 363 -2.75 13.96 -2.78
C ILE A 363 -1.68 13.61 -3.85
N ARG A 364 -1.93 12.60 -4.70
CA ARG A 364 -1.00 12.21 -5.79
C ARG A 364 -0.98 13.23 -6.93
N CYS A 365 -2.12 13.87 -7.18
CA CYS A 365 -2.23 14.85 -8.24
C CYS A 365 -1.38 16.08 -7.94
N GLU A 366 -1.25 16.53 -6.68
CA GLU A 366 -0.45 17.71 -6.33
C GLU A 366 1.00 17.58 -6.83
N ARG A 367 1.65 16.45 -6.50
CA ARG A 367 3.03 16.13 -6.93
C ARG A 367 3.09 15.79 -8.42
N GLY A 368 2.13 15.00 -8.91
CA GLY A 368 2.11 14.51 -10.30
C GLY A 368 1.83 15.59 -11.34
N SER A 369 0.98 16.55 -11.01
CA SER A 369 0.66 17.71 -11.87
C SER A 369 1.81 18.72 -11.88
N ALA A 370 2.43 18.97 -10.72
CA ALA A 370 3.69 19.71 -10.64
C ALA A 370 4.80 19.06 -11.50
N TYR A 371 4.90 17.73 -11.49
CA TYR A 371 5.84 16.99 -12.35
C TYR A 371 5.55 17.20 -13.85
N LEU A 372 4.31 17.02 -14.29
CA LEU A 372 3.92 17.23 -15.69
C LEU A 372 4.14 18.69 -16.15
N LYS A 373 3.80 19.67 -15.32
CA LYS A 373 4.09 21.08 -15.58
C LYS A 373 5.59 21.36 -15.71
N ALA A 374 6.41 20.75 -14.83
CA ALA A 374 7.86 20.88 -14.90
C ALA A 374 8.49 20.26 -16.17
N LYS A 375 7.78 19.41 -16.91
CA LYS A 375 8.23 18.90 -18.22
C LYS A 375 7.97 19.87 -19.37
N GLY A 376 7.09 20.87 -19.20
CA GLY A 376 6.83 21.89 -20.21
C GLY A 376 6.26 21.40 -21.54
N VAL A 377 5.67 20.19 -21.58
CA VAL A 377 5.09 19.60 -22.80
C VAL A 377 3.58 19.77 -22.91
N CYS A 378 2.86 19.85 -21.80
CA CYS A 378 1.41 20.02 -21.79
C CYS A 378 1.01 21.47 -22.09
N LYS A 379 -0.10 21.65 -22.82
CA LYS A 379 -0.75 22.95 -22.95
C LYS A 379 -1.27 23.43 -21.59
N GLU A 380 -1.90 22.53 -20.84
CA GLU A 380 -2.41 22.84 -19.50
C GLU A 380 -2.60 21.57 -18.67
N VAL A 381 -2.52 21.69 -17.34
CA VAL A 381 -2.67 20.57 -16.40
C VAL A 381 -3.64 20.96 -15.30
N TYR A 382 -4.75 20.24 -15.25
CA TYR A 382 -5.83 20.36 -14.27
C TYR A 382 -5.85 19.14 -13.35
N GLN A 383 -6.46 19.28 -12.17
CA GLN A 383 -6.61 18.20 -11.22
C GLN A 383 -7.91 18.27 -10.41
N LEU A 384 -8.53 17.12 -10.18
CA LEU A 384 -9.75 16.99 -9.38
C LEU A 384 -9.49 17.28 -7.89
N LYS A 385 -9.98 18.42 -7.39
CA LYS A 385 -9.91 18.80 -5.97
C LYS A 385 -10.63 17.76 -5.11
N GLY A 386 -9.94 17.26 -4.08
CA GLY A 386 -10.46 16.21 -3.20
C GLY A 386 -10.51 14.80 -3.81
N GLY A 387 -10.15 14.63 -5.10
CA GLY A 387 -10.09 13.34 -5.78
C GLY A 387 -11.45 12.67 -6.01
N ILE A 388 -11.40 11.40 -6.43
CA ILE A 388 -12.59 10.57 -6.72
C ILE A 388 -13.56 10.55 -5.53
N HIS A 389 -13.07 10.57 -4.29
CA HIS A 389 -13.92 10.55 -3.10
C HIS A 389 -14.90 11.74 -3.06
N LYS A 390 -14.41 12.97 -3.31
CA LYS A 390 -15.29 14.16 -3.38
C LYS A 390 -16.16 14.18 -4.63
N TYR A 391 -15.65 13.66 -5.75
CA TYR A 391 -16.46 13.50 -6.95
C TYR A 391 -17.64 12.53 -6.77
N LEU A 392 -17.46 11.41 -6.07
CA LEU A 392 -18.54 10.44 -5.82
C LEU A 392 -19.49 10.85 -4.68
N GLU A 393 -19.14 11.85 -3.86
CA GLU A 393 -20.07 12.49 -2.93
C GLU A 393 -21.09 13.37 -3.68
N GLU A 394 -20.68 14.05 -4.76
CA GLU A 394 -21.54 14.96 -5.55
C GLU A 394 -22.19 14.27 -6.77
N PHE A 395 -21.47 13.34 -7.42
CA PHE A 395 -21.88 12.65 -8.65
C PHE A 395 -21.73 11.11 -8.52
N PRO A 396 -22.49 10.44 -7.63
CA PRO A 396 -22.40 8.99 -7.42
C PRO A 396 -22.62 8.18 -8.71
N ASP A 397 -23.55 8.62 -9.57
CA ASP A 397 -23.88 7.96 -10.85
C ASP A 397 -23.20 8.61 -12.08
N GLY A 398 -22.29 9.56 -11.86
CA GLY A 398 -21.56 10.26 -12.92
C GLY A 398 -20.55 9.38 -13.68
N PHE A 399 -19.60 10.00 -14.38
CA PHE A 399 -18.69 9.29 -15.30
C PHE A 399 -17.67 8.31 -14.68
N TYR A 400 -17.61 8.16 -13.34
CA TYR A 400 -16.77 7.17 -12.68
C TYR A 400 -17.51 5.83 -12.54
N ARG A 401 -16.96 4.78 -13.16
CA ARG A 401 -17.54 3.43 -13.13
C ARG A 401 -16.78 2.56 -12.14
N GLY A 402 -17.50 1.68 -11.46
CA GLY A 402 -16.92 0.67 -10.57
C GLY A 402 -16.62 1.18 -9.16
N LYS A 403 -15.74 0.47 -8.46
CA LYS A 403 -15.47 0.71 -7.03
C LYS A 403 -14.28 1.63 -6.81
N LEU A 404 -14.29 2.36 -5.70
CA LEU A 404 -13.18 3.21 -5.27
C LEU A 404 -12.24 2.41 -4.36
N PHE A 405 -11.01 2.12 -4.81
CA PHE A 405 -10.01 1.42 -3.99
C PHE A 405 -9.62 2.24 -2.75
N VAL A 406 -9.58 1.61 -1.59
CA VAL A 406 -9.13 2.20 -0.31
C VAL A 406 -8.02 1.37 0.33
N PHE A 407 -7.10 2.04 1.03
CA PHE A 407 -5.87 1.44 1.54
C PHE A 407 -6.02 0.85 2.94
N ASP A 408 -7.14 0.18 3.21
CA ASP A 408 -7.52 -0.40 4.50
C ASP A 408 -8.25 -1.74 4.29
N GLU A 409 -8.67 -2.42 5.36
CA GLU A 409 -9.26 -3.78 5.28
C GLU A 409 -10.65 -3.82 4.61
N ARG A 410 -11.24 -2.68 4.24
CA ARG A 410 -12.44 -2.64 3.37
C ARG A 410 -12.08 -2.89 1.90
N TYR A 411 -10.85 -2.62 1.49
CA TYR A 411 -10.27 -2.71 0.13
C TYR A 411 -10.94 -1.83 -0.94
N ALA A 412 -12.26 -1.69 -0.96
CA ALA A 412 -12.98 -0.84 -1.90
C ALA A 412 -14.31 -0.34 -1.35
N LEU A 413 -14.70 0.87 -1.75
CA LEU A 413 -16.02 1.46 -1.50
C LEU A 413 -16.87 1.38 -2.77
N SER A 414 -18.16 1.10 -2.62
CA SER A 414 -19.16 1.18 -3.69
C SER A 414 -20.01 2.44 -3.49
N TYR A 415 -20.14 3.27 -4.52
CA TYR A 415 -21.04 4.44 -4.55
C TYR A 415 -22.18 4.24 -5.56
N ASN A 416 -21.94 3.45 -6.60
CA ASN A 416 -22.93 2.99 -7.58
C ASN A 416 -22.84 1.46 -7.75
N ASN A 417 -23.72 0.91 -8.57
CA ASN A 417 -23.83 -0.53 -8.85
C ASN A 417 -22.93 -1.00 -10.02
N ASP A 418 -22.12 -0.13 -10.60
CA ASP A 418 -21.33 -0.44 -11.80
C ASP A 418 -20.25 -1.51 -11.54
N ILE A 419 -20.06 -2.40 -12.51
CA ILE A 419 -19.03 -3.43 -12.50
C ILE A 419 -18.10 -3.24 -13.70
N VAL A 420 -16.91 -2.69 -13.46
CA VAL A 420 -15.89 -2.44 -14.51
C VAL A 420 -15.13 -3.71 -14.92
N SER A 421 -15.23 -4.78 -14.11
CA SER A 421 -14.67 -6.09 -14.46
C SER A 421 -15.47 -7.23 -13.81
N GLU A 422 -16.16 -8.03 -14.62
CA GLU A 422 -16.56 -9.38 -14.21
C GLU A 422 -15.37 -10.34 -14.37
N LEU A 423 -15.02 -11.07 -13.31
CA LEU A 423 -14.16 -12.24 -13.42
C LEU A 423 -14.99 -13.42 -13.95
N ARG A 424 -15.16 -13.51 -15.27
CA ARG A 424 -15.68 -14.74 -15.90
C ARG A 424 -14.65 -15.86 -15.77
N GLY A 425 -14.89 -16.80 -14.85
CA GLY A 425 -14.19 -18.09 -14.83
C GLY A 425 -13.84 -18.65 -13.45
N TYR A 426 -14.84 -19.16 -12.71
CA TYR A 426 -14.75 -20.45 -11.99
C TYR A 426 -16.14 -20.90 -11.51
N ALA A 427 -17.01 -21.28 -12.45
CA ALA A 427 -18.35 -21.80 -12.18
C ALA A 427 -18.82 -22.76 -13.28
N ARG A 428 -18.00 -23.76 -13.57
CA ARG A 428 -18.42 -25.03 -14.19
C ARG A 428 -17.66 -26.16 -13.50
N ASP A 429 -18.32 -27.30 -13.43
CA ASP A 429 -17.88 -28.54 -12.79
C ASP A 429 -17.61 -28.42 -11.29
N HIS A 430 -18.70 -28.43 -10.52
CA HIS A 430 -19.00 -29.52 -9.57
C HIS A 430 -20.52 -29.51 -9.32
N GLN A 431 -21.19 -30.67 -9.47
CA GLN A 431 -22.53 -30.86 -8.91
C GLN A 431 -22.41 -30.79 -7.38
N ILE A 432 -23.01 -29.76 -6.79
CA ILE A 432 -23.24 -29.69 -5.35
C ILE A 432 -24.72 -29.97 -5.17
N ASP A 433 -25.03 -31.06 -4.46
CA ASP A 433 -26.40 -31.47 -4.17
C ASP A 433 -27.18 -30.36 -3.44
N SER A 434 -28.48 -30.32 -3.70
CA SER A 434 -29.35 -29.17 -3.45
C SER A 434 -29.82 -29.03 -2.00
N TYR A 435 -28.92 -29.03 -1.01
CA TYR A 435 -29.24 -28.85 0.41
C TYR A 435 -28.15 -28.09 1.20
N GLU A 436 -27.87 -26.82 0.87
CA GLU A 436 -27.38 -25.77 1.81
C GLU A 436 -27.27 -24.39 1.13
N LEU A 437 -28.41 -23.79 0.77
CA LEU A 437 -28.48 -22.45 0.16
C LEU A 437 -29.26 -21.44 1.01
N GLN A 438 -28.82 -21.25 2.26
CA GLN A 438 -29.18 -20.08 3.06
C GLN A 438 -27.94 -19.45 3.72
N GLN A 439 -27.84 -18.13 3.63
CA GLN A 439 -26.93 -17.25 4.39
C GLN A 439 -25.39 -17.31 4.15
N LYS A 440 -24.91 -17.23 2.89
CA LYS A 440 -23.55 -16.71 2.61
C LYS A 440 -23.55 -15.67 1.48
N PRO A 441 -23.00 -14.45 1.69
CA PRO A 441 -22.89 -13.47 0.62
C PRO A 441 -21.81 -13.90 -0.40
N LYS A 442 -22.12 -13.72 -1.69
CA LYS A 442 -21.22 -14.06 -2.82
C LYS A 442 -19.86 -13.36 -2.65
N GLU A 443 -18.76 -14.11 -2.76
CA GLU A 443 -17.41 -13.54 -2.68
C GLU A 443 -17.24 -12.40 -3.70
N THR A 444 -16.80 -11.24 -3.25
CA THR A 444 -16.62 -10.09 -4.14
C THR A 444 -15.40 -10.27 -5.05
N ALA A 445 -15.44 -9.68 -6.25
CA ALA A 445 -14.33 -9.75 -7.21
C ALA A 445 -12.97 -9.29 -6.62
N ALA A 446 -12.99 -8.38 -5.63
CA ALA A 446 -11.81 -7.97 -4.88
C ALA A 446 -11.17 -9.13 -4.10
N ALA A 447 -11.97 -9.97 -3.43
CA ALA A 447 -11.51 -11.14 -2.69
C ALA A 447 -10.89 -12.20 -3.61
N GLN A 448 -11.42 -12.37 -4.82
CA GLN A 448 -10.90 -13.30 -5.83
C GLN A 448 -9.60 -12.79 -6.49
N CYS A 449 -9.54 -11.50 -6.80
CA CYS A 449 -8.28 -10.87 -7.26
C CYS A 449 -7.19 -10.97 -6.19
N LEU A 450 -7.55 -10.85 -4.90
CA LEU A 450 -6.68 -11.12 -3.76
C LEU A 450 -6.24 -12.60 -3.68
N LYS A 451 -7.08 -13.58 -4.01
CA LYS A 451 -6.66 -15.01 -4.12
C LYS A 451 -5.60 -15.20 -5.20
N LEU A 452 -5.76 -14.61 -6.39
CA LEU A 452 -4.76 -14.64 -7.47
C LEU A 452 -3.42 -13.98 -7.07
N ILE A 453 -3.47 -12.82 -6.40
CA ILE A 453 -2.28 -12.13 -5.88
C ILE A 453 -1.59 -12.94 -4.76
N LYS A 454 -2.37 -13.61 -3.89
CA LYS A 454 -1.86 -14.52 -2.85
C LYS A 454 -1.22 -15.78 -3.47
N TYR A 455 -1.84 -16.37 -4.49
CA TYR A 455 -1.34 -17.57 -5.18
C TYR A 455 0.01 -17.32 -5.88
N ARG A 456 0.12 -16.25 -6.69
CA ARG A 456 1.41 -15.85 -7.32
C ARG A 456 2.50 -15.47 -6.31
N ARG A 457 2.13 -15.06 -5.09
CA ARG A 457 3.11 -14.81 -4.00
C ARG A 457 3.62 -16.08 -3.32
N GLN A 458 2.88 -17.19 -3.38
CA GLN A 458 3.22 -18.46 -2.72
C GLN A 458 4.06 -19.39 -3.60
N LYS A 459 3.93 -19.34 -4.93
CA LYS A 459 4.68 -20.19 -5.88
C LYS A 459 5.28 -19.38 -7.04
N PRO A 460 6.36 -18.61 -6.82
CA PRO A 460 7.12 -18.03 -7.93
C PRO A 460 7.78 -19.13 -8.76
N GLY A 461 7.65 -19.08 -10.10
CA GLY A 461 8.42 -19.94 -11.01
C GLY A 461 7.76 -21.25 -11.49
N ARG A 462 6.50 -21.55 -11.12
CA ARG A 462 5.72 -22.60 -11.82
C ARG A 462 4.80 -21.96 -12.86
N THR A 463 4.82 -22.51 -14.08
CA THR A 463 3.67 -22.42 -15.00
C THR A 463 2.44 -23.01 -14.32
N CYS A 464 1.25 -22.57 -14.73
CA CYS A 464 0.02 -23.13 -14.17
C CYS A 464 -0.07 -24.65 -14.41
N PRO A 465 -0.71 -25.42 -13.52
CA PRO A 465 -1.06 -26.80 -13.82
C PRO A 465 -1.79 -26.90 -15.16
N GLN A 466 -1.51 -27.95 -15.93
CA GLN A 466 -2.14 -28.19 -17.23
C GLN A 466 -3.67 -28.15 -17.08
N GLY A 467 -4.30 -27.24 -17.84
CA GLY A 467 -5.71 -26.85 -17.67
C GLY A 467 -5.94 -25.33 -17.65
N MET A 468 -4.93 -24.52 -17.31
CA MET A 468 -4.99 -23.07 -17.51
C MET A 468 -4.22 -22.69 -18.79
N GLN A 469 -4.94 -22.53 -19.92
CA GLN A 469 -4.37 -21.86 -21.08
C GLN A 469 -4.04 -20.40 -20.75
N VAL A 470 -2.91 -19.93 -21.28
CA VAL A 470 -2.50 -18.54 -21.19
C VAL A 470 -3.40 -17.72 -22.12
N LEU A 471 -3.97 -16.62 -21.62
CA LEU A 471 -4.49 -15.57 -22.49
C LEU A 471 -3.28 -14.85 -23.12
N GLU A 472 -2.78 -15.40 -24.21
CA GLU A 472 -2.02 -14.63 -25.19
C GLU A 472 -2.99 -13.63 -25.81
N CYS A 473 -2.88 -12.37 -25.40
CA CYS A 473 -3.49 -11.29 -26.16
C CYS A 473 -2.67 -11.15 -27.45
N HIS A 474 -3.23 -11.63 -28.57
CA HIS A 474 -2.72 -11.26 -29.89
C HIS A 474 -2.65 -9.73 -30.01
N ASP A 475 -1.52 -9.25 -30.50
CA ASP A 475 -1.39 -7.87 -30.98
C ASP A 475 -2.32 -7.67 -32.18
N THR A 476 -3.32 -6.79 -32.02
CA THR A 476 -4.13 -6.27 -33.12
C THR A 476 -4.24 -4.75 -33.04
N PHE A 477 -3.11 -4.10 -33.30
CA PHE A 477 -3.08 -2.76 -33.89
C PHE A 477 -2.09 -2.79 -35.06
N GLY A 478 -2.58 -2.46 -36.25
CA GLY A 478 -1.76 -1.97 -37.36
C GLY A 478 -1.59 -0.45 -37.28
#